data_AF-A0A061P7U6-F1
#
_entry.id   AF-A0A061P7U6-F1
#
_cell.length_a   1.000
_cell.length_b   1.000
_cell.length_c   1.000
_cell.angle_alpha   90.00
_cell.angle_beta   90.00
_cell.angle_gamma   90.00
#
_symmetry.space_group_name_H-M   'P 1'
#
loop_
_entity.id
_entity.type
_entity.pdbx_description
1 polymer ?
#
loop_
_entity_poly.entity_id
_entity_poly.type
_entity_poly.pdbx_seq_one_letter_code
_entity_poly.pdbx_strand_id
1 'polypeptide(L)'
;MEDTLGVTLVWLFVILFMFHDFEEIITVEKWGAHTKHLANTRLKQYIWKFWNISSHDFAKRDVFILLTTTGVTLVKVFFAGNGWVDGLYIGFLILALLHHVVHVAQTIILRAYTPGLFTAIGLLIPYTLYLLIYML
;
A
#
# COMPACT_ATOMS: atom_id res chain seq x y z
N MET A 1 12.64 -29.06 5.86
CA MET A 1 12.21 -27.96 6.73
C MET A 1 11.73 -26.88 5.79
N GLU A 2 10.43 -26.63 5.73
CA GLU A 2 9.92 -25.48 4.96
C GLU A 2 10.62 -24.22 5.48
N ASP A 3 10.90 -23.27 4.58
CA ASP A 3 11.48 -21.98 4.93
C ASP A 3 10.44 -21.17 5.74
N THR A 4 10.36 -21.48 7.04
CA THR A 4 9.47 -20.83 8.00
C THR A 4 9.70 -19.33 8.07
N LEU A 5 10.94 -18.88 7.83
CA LEU A 5 11.28 -17.47 7.76
C LEU A 5 10.63 -16.82 6.53
N GLY A 6 10.84 -17.35 5.33
CA GLY A 6 10.25 -16.82 4.10
C GLY A 6 8.72 -16.77 4.14
N VAL A 7 8.06 -17.82 4.65
CA VAL A 7 6.60 -17.84 4.84
C VAL A 7 6.16 -16.75 5.83
N THR A 8 6.88 -16.57 6.94
CA THR A 8 6.59 -15.53 7.93
C THR A 8 6.74 -14.13 7.32
N LEU A 9 7.78 -13.90 6.52
CA LEU A 9 8.02 -12.62 5.87
C LEU A 9 6.94 -12.27 4.84
N VAL A 10 6.51 -13.25 4.06
CA VAL A 10 5.42 -13.09 3.07
C VAL A 10 4.09 -12.76 3.76
N TRP A 11 3.78 -13.38 4.90
CA TRP A 11 2.57 -13.06 5.67
C TRP A 11 2.64 -11.73 6.42
N LEU A 12 3.81 -11.37 6.95
CA LEU A 12 4.02 -10.10 7.61
C LEU A 12 3.79 -8.91 6.67
N PHE A 13 4.02 -9.08 5.35
CA PHE A 13 3.64 -8.07 4.36
C PHE A 13 2.14 -7.73 4.43
N VAL A 14 1.26 -8.75 4.51
CA VAL A 14 -0.20 -8.55 4.58
C VAL A 14 -0.58 -7.77 5.84
N ILE A 15 0.05 -8.09 6.97
CA ILE A 15 -0.22 -7.41 8.24
C ILE A 15 0.22 -5.95 8.16
N LEU A 16 1.41 -5.67 7.64
CA LEU A 16 1.90 -4.31 7.50
C LEU A 16 1.04 -3.51 6.51
N PHE A 17 0.67 -4.10 5.38
CA PHE A 17 -0.22 -3.49 4.40
C PHE A 17 -1.59 -3.15 5.00
N MET A 18 -2.13 -4.00 5.87
CA MET A 18 -3.37 -3.71 6.60
C MET A 18 -3.24 -2.50 7.52
N PHE A 19 -2.10 -2.34 8.23
CA PHE A 19 -1.87 -1.13 9.03
C PHE A 19 -1.78 0.14 8.16
N HIS A 20 -1.27 0.02 6.94
CA HIS A 20 -1.25 1.11 5.97
C HIS A 20 -2.67 1.51 5.54
N ASP A 21 -3.49 0.55 5.09
CA ASP A 21 -4.89 0.79 4.73
C ASP A 21 -5.67 1.40 5.91
N PHE A 22 -5.40 0.95 7.15
CA PHE A 22 -6.03 1.54 8.33
C PHE A 22 -5.67 3.00 8.54
N GLU A 23 -4.41 3.40 8.35
CA GLU A 23 -4.04 4.82 8.38
C GLU A 23 -4.80 5.61 7.31
N GLU A 24 -4.90 5.08 6.09
CA GLU A 24 -5.64 5.71 5.01
C GLU A 24 -7.13 5.90 5.37
N ILE A 25 -7.83 4.84 5.78
CA ILE A 25 -9.25 4.88 6.18
C ILE A 25 -9.50 5.89 7.30
N ILE A 26 -8.67 5.89 8.34
CA ILE A 26 -8.84 6.77 9.51
C ILE A 26 -8.64 8.24 9.13
N THR A 27 -7.79 8.53 8.14
CA THR A 27 -7.36 9.90 7.85
C THR A 27 -8.01 10.51 6.61
N VAL A 28 -8.46 9.71 5.64
CA VAL A 28 -8.91 10.17 4.31
C VAL A 28 -10.03 11.20 4.35
N GLU A 29 -11.11 10.95 5.10
CA GLU A 29 -12.29 11.82 5.08
C GLU A 29 -11.99 13.19 5.69
N LYS A 30 -11.36 13.20 6.87
CA LYS A 30 -10.92 14.44 7.52
C LYS A 30 -9.92 15.18 6.65
N TRP A 31 -8.99 14.45 6.03
CA TRP A 31 -8.00 15.03 5.15
C TRP A 31 -8.66 15.76 3.97
N GLY A 32 -9.54 15.09 3.23
CA GLY A 32 -10.22 15.65 2.05
C GLY A 32 -11.00 16.93 2.38
N ALA A 33 -11.68 16.94 3.53
CA ALA A 33 -12.43 18.12 4.00
C ALA A 33 -11.54 19.34 4.29
N HIS A 34 -10.33 19.13 4.85
CA HIS A 34 -9.45 20.23 5.26
C HIS A 34 -8.47 20.69 4.18
N THR A 35 -8.17 19.85 3.18
CA THR A 35 -7.12 20.14 2.18
C THR A 35 -7.64 20.67 0.84
N LYS A 36 -8.95 20.93 0.69
CA LYS A 36 -9.53 21.48 -0.54
C LYS A 36 -8.84 22.77 -1.02
N HIS A 37 -8.40 23.61 -0.09
CA HIS A 37 -7.68 24.85 -0.39
C HIS A 37 -6.32 24.62 -1.09
N LEU A 38 -5.73 23.43 -0.98
CA LEU A 38 -4.48 23.05 -1.65
C LEU A 38 -4.68 22.75 -3.16
N ALA A 39 -5.92 22.59 -3.62
CA ALA A 39 -6.28 22.22 -4.98
C ALA A 39 -6.20 23.40 -5.98
N ASN A 40 -5.06 24.11 -5.98
CA ASN A 40 -4.86 25.34 -6.76
C ASN A 40 -4.25 25.12 -8.17
N THR A 41 -3.79 23.91 -8.49
CA THR A 41 -3.34 23.52 -9.84
C THR A 41 -4.11 22.29 -10.32
N ARG A 42 -4.15 22.06 -11.64
CA ARG A 42 -4.83 20.88 -12.21
C ARG A 42 -4.36 19.57 -11.57
N LEU A 43 -3.05 19.39 -11.41
CA LEU A 43 -2.48 18.20 -10.78
C LEU A 43 -2.97 18.04 -9.33
N LYS A 44 -2.90 19.10 -8.52
CA LYS A 44 -3.37 19.06 -7.13
C LYS A 44 -4.88 18.84 -7.02
N GLN A 45 -5.66 19.33 -7.99
CA GLN A 45 -7.09 19.04 -8.07
C GLN A 45 -7.38 17.56 -8.32
N TYR A 46 -6.62 16.91 -9.20
CA TYR A 46 -6.78 15.46 -9.41
C TYR A 46 -6.44 14.67 -8.14
N ILE A 47 -5.33 15.01 -7.48
CA ILE A 47 -4.94 14.38 -6.21
C ILE A 47 -6.01 14.60 -5.14
N TRP A 48 -6.47 15.84 -4.94
CA TRP A 48 -7.51 16.13 -3.95
C TRP A 48 -8.81 15.39 -4.27
N LYS A 49 -9.26 15.36 -5.53
CA LYS A 49 -10.48 14.63 -5.92
C LYS A 49 -10.39 13.14 -5.65
N PHE A 50 -9.22 12.52 -5.85
CA PHE A 50 -9.00 11.11 -5.54
C PHE A 50 -9.23 10.81 -4.06
N TRP A 51 -8.73 11.69 -3.18
CA TRP A 51 -8.83 11.55 -1.72
C TRP A 51 -10.12 12.14 -1.12
N ASN A 52 -10.90 12.91 -1.87
CA ASN A 52 -12.15 13.49 -1.40
C ASN A 52 -13.29 12.45 -1.48
N ILE A 53 -13.23 11.48 -0.58
CA ILE A 53 -14.14 10.34 -0.44
C ILE A 53 -14.39 10.07 1.04
N SER A 54 -15.55 9.48 1.38
CA SER A 54 -15.86 9.10 2.77
C SER A 54 -14.99 7.94 3.24
N SER A 55 -14.71 7.85 4.53
CA SER A 55 -13.95 6.71 5.10
C SER A 55 -14.68 5.38 4.86
N HIS A 56 -16.01 5.38 4.84
CA HIS A 56 -16.80 4.19 4.54
C HIS A 56 -16.67 3.73 3.08
N ASP A 57 -16.70 4.65 2.12
CA ASP A 57 -16.52 4.29 0.70
C ASP A 57 -15.08 3.90 0.40
N PHE A 58 -14.11 4.51 1.09
CA PHE A 58 -12.71 4.10 1.04
C PHE A 58 -12.53 2.67 1.57
N ALA A 59 -13.03 2.38 2.77
CA ALA A 59 -12.94 1.06 3.39
C ALA A 59 -13.55 -0.06 2.52
N LYS A 60 -14.64 0.22 1.78
CA LYS A 60 -15.20 -0.76 0.82
C LYS A 60 -14.20 -1.13 -0.27
N ARG A 61 -13.38 -0.19 -0.75
CA ARG A 61 -12.33 -0.45 -1.75
C ARG A 61 -11.20 -1.26 -1.12
N ASP A 62 -10.80 -0.91 0.10
CA ASP A 62 -9.70 -1.57 0.80
C ASP A 62 -10.02 -3.01 1.17
N VAL A 63 -11.28 -3.35 1.44
CA VAL A 63 -11.69 -4.76 1.60
C VAL A 63 -11.33 -5.59 0.36
N PHE A 64 -11.54 -5.07 -0.84
CA PHE A 64 -11.14 -5.77 -2.07
C PHE A 64 -9.62 -5.81 -2.24
N ILE A 65 -8.91 -4.72 -1.92
CA ILE A 65 -7.45 -4.66 -2.01
C ILE A 65 -6.81 -5.66 -1.03
N LEU A 66 -7.30 -5.73 0.20
CA LEU A 66 -6.84 -6.68 1.22
C LEU A 66 -7.15 -8.12 0.81
N LEU A 67 -8.32 -8.39 0.23
CA LEU A 67 -8.66 -9.71 -0.29
C LEU A 67 -7.73 -10.13 -1.43
N THR A 68 -7.44 -9.22 -2.37
CA THR A 68 -6.48 -9.46 -3.45
C THR A 68 -5.07 -9.69 -2.92
N THR A 69 -4.60 -8.84 -2.00
CA THR A 69 -3.28 -8.96 -1.36
C THR A 69 -3.13 -10.28 -0.61
N THR A 70 -4.16 -10.68 0.13
CA THR A 70 -4.22 -11.97 0.83
C THR A 70 -4.23 -13.13 -0.17
N GLY A 71 -5.02 -13.03 -1.24
CA GLY A 71 -5.11 -14.07 -2.28
C GLY A 71 -3.78 -14.29 -3.01
N VAL A 72 -3.12 -13.22 -3.44
CA VAL A 72 -1.78 -13.27 -4.06
C VAL A 72 -0.75 -13.86 -3.09
N THR A 73 -0.83 -13.49 -1.82
CA THR A 73 0.03 -14.02 -0.75
C THR A 73 -0.21 -15.52 -0.52
N LEU A 74 -1.48 -15.97 -0.49
CA LEU A 74 -1.83 -17.38 -0.37
C LEU A 74 -1.27 -18.20 -1.54
N VAL A 75 -1.43 -17.71 -2.78
CA VAL A 75 -0.85 -18.36 -3.96
C VAL A 75 0.66 -18.48 -3.83
N LYS A 76 1.36 -17.42 -3.36
CA LYS A 76 2.80 -17.45 -3.13
C LYS A 76 3.24 -18.51 -2.12
N VAL A 77 2.47 -18.68 -1.05
CA VAL A 77 2.78 -19.63 0.03
C VAL A 77 2.50 -21.07 -0.42
N PHE A 78 1.34 -21.35 -1.03
CA PHE A 78 0.96 -22.71 -1.43
C PHE A 78 1.77 -23.27 -2.59
N PHE A 79 2.25 -22.40 -3.49
CA PHE A 79 2.99 -22.79 -4.68
C PHE A 79 4.44 -22.27 -4.63
N ALA A 80 5.03 -22.22 -3.43
CA ALA A 80 6.40 -21.77 -3.24
C ALA A 80 7.42 -22.60 -4.06
N GLY A 81 8.44 -21.93 -4.60
CA GLY A 81 9.45 -22.55 -5.48
C GLY A 81 9.03 -22.67 -6.94
N ASN A 82 7.81 -22.25 -7.30
CA ASN A 82 7.41 -22.08 -8.69
C ASN A 82 7.83 -20.68 -9.19
N GLY A 83 8.76 -20.64 -10.15
CA GLY A 83 9.30 -19.37 -10.66
C GLY A 83 8.26 -18.41 -11.27
N TRP A 84 7.15 -18.91 -11.82
CA TRP A 84 6.05 -18.04 -12.29
C TRP A 84 5.31 -17.39 -11.12
N VAL A 85 5.09 -18.13 -10.05
CA VAL A 85 4.44 -17.63 -8.83
C VAL A 85 5.34 -16.64 -8.09
N ASP A 86 6.64 -16.93 -8.03
CA ASP A 86 7.64 -16.01 -7.48
C ASP A 86 7.68 -14.70 -8.27
N GLY A 87 7.72 -14.78 -9.60
CA GLY A 87 7.64 -13.61 -10.48
C GLY A 87 6.35 -12.79 -10.31
N LEU A 88 5.19 -13.47 -10.17
CA LEU A 88 3.91 -12.81 -9.90
C LEU A 88 3.94 -12.05 -8.57
N TYR A 89 4.47 -12.67 -7.51
CA TYR A 89 4.55 -12.04 -6.20
C TYR A 89 5.56 -10.87 -6.19
N ILE A 90 6.72 -11.01 -6.84
CA ILE A 90 7.68 -9.90 -7.02
C ILE A 90 7.02 -8.74 -7.77
N GLY A 91 6.29 -9.00 -8.85
CA GLY A 91 5.54 -7.97 -9.59
C GLY A 91 4.51 -7.28 -8.71
N PHE A 92 3.79 -8.05 -7.89
CA PHE A 92 2.85 -7.51 -6.90
C PHE A 92 3.56 -6.60 -5.87
N LEU A 93 4.71 -7.01 -5.32
CA LEU A 93 5.49 -6.19 -4.39
C LEU A 93 5.99 -4.89 -5.04
N ILE A 94 6.40 -4.93 -6.32
CA ILE A 94 6.81 -3.72 -7.05
C ILE A 94 5.63 -2.76 -7.22
N LEU A 95 4.44 -3.26 -7.56
CA LEU A 95 3.23 -2.44 -7.65
C LEU A 95 2.86 -1.82 -6.30
N ALA A 96 2.94 -2.61 -5.23
CA ALA A 96 2.73 -2.11 -3.88
C ALA A 96 3.77 -1.03 -3.52
N LEU A 97 5.06 -1.27 -3.77
CA LEU A 97 6.12 -0.28 -3.54
C LEU A 97 5.83 1.03 -4.30
N LEU A 98 5.41 0.95 -5.56
CA LEU A 98 5.04 2.12 -6.36
C LEU A 98 3.87 2.89 -5.73
N HIS A 99 2.83 2.20 -5.25
CA HIS A 99 1.70 2.81 -4.51
C HIS A 99 2.19 3.61 -3.30
N HIS A 100 3.05 3.04 -2.46
CA HIS A 100 3.61 3.74 -1.30
C HIS A 100 4.47 4.95 -1.70
N VAL A 101 5.25 4.85 -2.79
CA VAL A 101 6.03 5.97 -3.33
C VAL A 101 5.12 7.08 -3.86
N VAL A 102 3.96 6.74 -4.43
CA VAL A 102 2.97 7.73 -4.87
C VAL A 102 2.47 8.57 -3.70
N HIS A 103 2.27 8.01 -2.50
CA HIS A 103 1.92 8.80 -1.30
C HIS A 103 2.97 9.83 -0.94
N VAL A 104 4.25 9.41 -0.96
CA VAL A 104 5.38 10.32 -0.72
C VAL A 104 5.41 11.43 -1.77
N ALA A 105 5.23 11.08 -3.05
CA ALA A 105 5.19 12.05 -4.14
C ALA A 105 4.03 13.04 -3.99
N GLN A 106 2.83 12.56 -3.68
CA GLN A 106 1.65 13.41 -3.45
C GLN A 106 1.86 14.35 -2.27
N THR A 107 2.48 13.87 -1.18
CA THR A 107 2.87 14.70 -0.03
C THR A 107 3.81 15.83 -0.44
N ILE A 108 4.84 15.53 -1.24
CA ILE A 108 5.79 16.53 -1.73
C ILE A 108 5.09 17.55 -2.64
N ILE A 109 4.25 17.09 -3.56
CA ILE A 109 3.50 17.94 -4.50
C ILE A 109 2.56 18.88 -3.77
N LEU A 110 1.80 18.36 -2.80
CA LEU A 110 0.82 19.13 -2.04
C LEU A 110 1.47 20.00 -0.96
N ARG A 111 2.69 19.64 -0.52
CA ARG A 111 3.37 20.19 0.66
C ARG A 111 2.55 20.04 1.93
N ALA A 112 1.86 18.91 2.03
CA ALA A 112 1.01 18.55 3.15
C ALA A 112 1.05 17.02 3.29
N TYR A 113 0.81 16.52 4.50
CA TYR A 113 0.54 15.09 4.74
C TYR A 113 -0.46 14.56 3.71
N THR A 114 -0.35 13.30 3.30
CA THR A 114 -1.38 12.56 2.56
C THR A 114 -1.74 11.29 3.32
N PRO A 115 -3.00 10.82 3.27
CA PRO A 115 -3.39 9.58 3.94
C PRO A 115 -2.44 8.43 3.59
N GLY A 116 -1.98 7.68 4.61
CA GLY A 116 -1.06 6.55 4.43
C GLY A 116 0.43 6.91 4.39
N LEU A 117 0.81 8.20 4.47
CA LEU A 117 2.21 8.62 4.38
C LEU A 117 3.11 8.01 5.47
N PHE A 118 2.65 8.00 6.73
CA PHE A 118 3.52 7.63 7.84
C PHE A 118 3.86 6.15 7.83
N THR A 119 2.85 5.30 7.62
CA THR A 119 3.02 3.86 7.42
C THR A 119 3.75 3.55 6.11
N ALA A 120 3.54 4.31 5.04
CA ALA A 120 4.31 4.16 3.80
C ALA A 120 5.82 4.30 4.05
N ILE A 121 6.25 5.40 4.68
CA ILE A 121 7.67 5.68 4.94
C ILE A 121 8.23 4.80 6.05
N GLY A 122 7.49 4.65 7.16
CA GLY A 122 7.97 3.99 8.36
C GLY A 122 7.91 2.47 8.32
N LEU A 123 7.00 1.90 7.52
CA LEU A 123 6.74 0.46 7.48
C LEU A 123 6.87 -0.11 6.07
N LEU A 124 6.05 0.35 5.13
CA LEU A 124 5.83 -0.40 3.89
C LEU A 124 6.97 -0.28 2.90
N ILE A 125 7.53 0.91 2.67
CA ILE A 125 8.69 1.09 1.81
C ILE A 125 9.89 0.28 2.32
N PRO A 126 10.36 0.43 3.59
CA PRO A 126 11.52 -0.32 4.05
C PRO A 126 11.25 -1.83 4.05
N TYR A 127 10.05 -2.27 4.44
CA TYR A 127 9.72 -3.68 4.49
C TYR A 127 9.61 -4.31 3.09
N THR A 128 8.96 -3.63 2.14
CA THR A 128 8.81 -4.12 0.77
C THR A 128 10.16 -4.22 0.07
N LEU A 129 11.05 -3.24 0.28
CA LEU A 129 12.42 -3.31 -0.24
C LEU A 129 13.20 -4.49 0.37
N TYR A 130 13.12 -4.67 1.68
CA TYR A 130 13.73 -5.82 2.35
C TYR A 130 13.21 -7.15 1.79
N LEU A 131 11.89 -7.30 1.64
CA LEU A 131 11.28 -8.52 1.13
C LEU A 131 11.64 -8.77 -0.34
N LEU A 132 11.70 -7.72 -1.17
CA LEU A 132 12.19 -7.83 -2.56
C LEU A 132 13.63 -8.33 -2.61
N ILE A 133 14.52 -7.79 -1.78
CA ILE A 133 15.92 -8.23 -1.70
C ILE A 133 16.03 -9.68 -1.20
N TYR A 134 15.17 -10.08 -0.26
CA TYR A 134 15.13 -11.46 0.24
C TYR A 134 14.73 -12.47 -0.84
N MET A 135 13.88 -12.07 -1.79
CA MET A 135 13.30 -12.93 -2.81
C MET A 135 14.07 -12.99 -4.14
N LEU A 136 15.05 -12.10 -4.34
CA LEU A 136 15.90 -12.03 -5.53
C LEU A 136 17.23 -12.75 -5.30
#